data_AF-A0A7C1WEB2-F1
#
_entry.id   AF-A0A7C1WEB2-F1
#
_cell.length_a   1.000
_cell.length_b   1.000
_cell.length_c   1.000
_cell.angle_alpha   90.00
_cell.angle_beta   90.00
_cell.angle_gamma   90.00
#
_symmetry.space_group_name_H-M   'P 1'
#
loop_
_entity.id
_entity.type
_entity.pdbx_description
1 polymer ?
#
loop_
_entity_poly.entity_id
_entity_poly.type
_entity_poly.pdbx_seq_one_letter_code
_entity_poly.pdbx_strand_id
1 'polypeptide(L)'
;MFEEIMDRIDVTKYSYRKLMLVPLIILIIALLLLSTNYLRLGRPLNYGMELEGGTTAYIQNVTLDIKVLEDDLQKNFSDSEITVRKSGTEYRVEAPASIDSVELKDFIVSKYPNAKVSIQYMGPTLGSDLRTQAVRALFYAFIGMAIVVFIVFRIPYPTIAVIFSASSDIVITAFLMYLLGIKLTLGTIAALLILIGYSVDSNILLTTKCLKRRGETNERIRNAMKTGLTMTSTTIAAMVVMFVVCIQTPILKDMAAVLTLGLVIDIMNTWMFNAGILKWYLLKESSKKKRFKAGGR
;
A
#
# COMPACT_ATOMS: atom_id res chain seq x y z
N MET A 1 -29.71 8.90 5.14
CA MET A 1 -28.26 9.11 5.27
C MET A 1 -27.40 8.13 4.47
N PHE A 2 -27.27 6.84 4.83
CA PHE A 2 -26.38 5.91 4.08
C PHE A 2 -26.84 5.64 2.63
N GLU A 3 -28.13 5.41 2.39
CA GLU A 3 -28.68 5.23 1.04
C GLU A 3 -28.50 6.49 0.17
N GLU A 4 -28.62 7.69 0.75
CA GLU A 4 -28.41 8.96 0.02
C GLU A 4 -26.94 9.17 -0.38
N ILE A 5 -26.00 8.79 0.49
CA ILE A 5 -24.57 8.79 0.18
C ILE A 5 -24.28 7.79 -0.95
N MET A 6 -24.87 6.59 -0.88
CA MET A 6 -24.73 5.58 -1.92
C MET A 6 -25.32 6.03 -3.26
N ASP A 7 -26.42 6.79 -3.26
CA ASP A 7 -26.98 7.36 -4.49
C ASP A 7 -26.10 8.46 -5.10
N ARG A 8 -25.35 9.21 -4.28
CA ARG A 8 -24.38 10.20 -4.77
C ARG A 8 -23.09 9.56 -5.31
N ILE A 9 -22.66 8.44 -4.74
CA ILE A 9 -21.44 7.71 -5.13
C ILE A 9 -21.73 6.65 -6.23
N ASP A 10 -22.98 6.55 -6.69
CA ASP A 10 -23.39 5.53 -7.67
C ASP A 10 -22.64 5.67 -9.01
N VAL A 11 -21.59 4.86 -9.17
CA VAL A 11 -20.76 4.81 -10.38
C VAL A 11 -21.55 4.35 -11.61
N THR A 12 -22.69 3.68 -11.41
CA THR A 12 -23.46 3.11 -12.52
C THR A 12 -24.07 4.19 -13.42
N LYS A 13 -24.21 5.42 -12.91
CA LYS A 13 -24.64 6.61 -13.64
C LYS A 13 -23.64 7.06 -14.71
N TYR A 14 -22.37 6.71 -14.56
CA TYR A 14 -21.32 7.08 -15.50
C TYR A 14 -21.11 6.03 -16.61
N SER A 15 -20.63 6.51 -17.75
CA SER A 15 -20.19 5.64 -18.85
C SER A 15 -18.95 4.86 -18.44
N TYR A 16 -18.88 3.59 -18.84
CA TYR A 16 -17.75 2.70 -18.52
C TYR A 16 -16.39 3.28 -18.93
N ARG A 17 -16.33 4.05 -20.03
CA ARG A 17 -15.09 4.73 -20.47
C ARG A 17 -14.63 5.82 -19.52
N LYS A 18 -15.56 6.61 -18.99
CA LYS A 18 -15.25 7.70 -18.04
C LYS A 18 -14.80 7.15 -16.69
N LEU A 19 -15.39 6.03 -16.25
CA LEU A 19 -15.00 5.36 -15.01
C LEU A 19 -13.55 4.84 -15.07
N MET A 20 -13.16 4.20 -16.17
CA MET A 20 -11.81 3.64 -16.31
C MET A 20 -10.71 4.70 -16.46
N LEU A 21 -11.04 5.89 -16.96
CA LEU A 21 -10.04 6.93 -17.26
C LEU A 21 -9.36 7.48 -16.00
N VAL A 22 -10.10 7.79 -14.95
CA VAL A 22 -9.54 8.44 -13.76
C VAL A 22 -8.46 7.57 -13.08
N PRO A 23 -8.71 6.28 -12.77
CA PRO A 23 -7.70 5.45 -12.13
C PRO A 23 -6.50 5.18 -13.06
N LEU A 24 -6.74 5.08 -14.37
CA LEU A 24 -5.67 4.90 -15.35
C LEU A 24 -4.74 6.12 -15.43
N ILE A 25 -5.29 7.34 -15.40
CA ILE A 25 -4.49 8.57 -15.38
C ILE A 25 -3.62 8.62 -14.11
N ILE A 26 -4.20 8.31 -12.95
CA ILE A 26 -3.47 8.28 -11.67
C ILE A 26 -2.37 7.22 -11.71
N LEU A 27 -2.64 6.04 -12.26
CA LEU A 27 -1.65 4.98 -12.43
C LEU A 27 -0.49 5.42 -13.33
N ILE A 28 -0.79 6.06 -14.46
CA ILE A 28 0.24 6.57 -15.38
C ILE A 28 1.12 7.62 -14.68
N ILE A 29 0.51 8.56 -13.94
CA ILE A 29 1.24 9.57 -13.17
C ILE A 29 2.13 8.90 -12.12
N ALA A 30 1.59 7.93 -11.37
CA ALA A 30 2.33 7.18 -10.36
C ALA A 30 3.55 6.45 -10.98
N LEU A 31 3.36 5.78 -12.12
CA LEU A 31 4.44 5.09 -12.83
C LEU A 31 5.52 6.05 -13.34
N LEU A 32 5.11 7.18 -13.93
CA LEU A 32 6.06 8.19 -14.43
C LEU A 32 6.89 8.74 -13.27
N LEU A 33 6.26 9.13 -12.17
CA LEU A 33 6.96 9.71 -11.02
C LEU A 33 7.88 8.69 -10.34
N LEU A 34 7.42 7.46 -10.11
CA LEU A 34 8.27 6.38 -9.59
C LEU A 34 9.45 6.06 -10.51
N SER A 35 9.23 6.08 -11.84
CA SER A 35 10.30 5.88 -12.82
C SER A 35 11.31 7.01 -12.78
N THR A 36 10.87 8.27 -12.69
CA THR A 36 11.79 9.41 -12.54
C THR A 36 12.60 9.35 -11.26
N ASN A 37 11.99 8.91 -10.15
CA ASN A 37 12.70 8.71 -8.89
C ASN A 37 13.75 7.60 -9.00
N TYR A 38 13.40 6.49 -9.64
CA TYR A 38 14.34 5.39 -9.89
C TYR A 38 15.55 5.85 -10.71
N LEU A 39 15.33 6.65 -11.76
CA LEU A 39 16.41 7.18 -12.60
C LEU A 39 17.30 8.20 -11.87
N ARG A 40 16.75 8.98 -10.93
CA ARG A 40 17.50 10.00 -10.19
C ARG A 40 18.27 9.44 -8.99
N LEU A 41 17.63 8.54 -8.23
CA LEU A 41 18.11 8.08 -6.92
C LEU A 41 18.60 6.63 -6.95
N GLY A 42 18.46 5.92 -8.07
CA GLY A 42 18.74 4.48 -8.17
C GLY A 42 17.77 3.60 -7.38
N ARG A 43 16.74 4.19 -6.75
CA ARG A 43 15.74 3.50 -5.94
C ARG A 43 14.34 4.04 -6.20
N PRO A 44 13.32 3.16 -6.32
CA PRO A 44 11.93 3.59 -6.56
C PRO A 44 11.27 4.19 -5.32
N LEU A 45 11.69 3.76 -4.13
CA LEU A 45 11.17 4.18 -2.83
C LEU A 45 12.34 4.39 -1.86
N ASN A 46 12.10 5.19 -0.81
CA ASN A 46 13.04 5.31 0.30
C ASN A 46 12.99 4.04 1.15
N TYR A 47 14.15 3.47 1.45
CA TYR A 47 14.25 2.24 2.23
C TYR A 47 14.34 2.54 3.72
N GLY A 48 13.78 1.64 4.53
CA GLY A 48 14.03 1.63 5.96
C GLY A 48 15.40 1.02 6.27
N MET A 49 15.89 1.31 7.48
CA MET A 49 17.15 0.78 8.00
C MET A 49 17.31 -0.74 7.86
N GLU A 50 16.20 -1.47 7.94
CA GLU A 50 16.18 -2.94 7.82
C GLU A 50 16.54 -3.43 6.41
N LEU A 51 16.31 -2.62 5.39
CA LEU A 51 16.58 -2.95 3.99
C LEU A 51 17.84 -2.27 3.45
N GLU A 52 18.19 -1.10 3.99
CA GLU A 52 19.39 -0.34 3.60
C GLU A 52 20.64 -0.76 4.40
N GLY A 53 20.43 -1.29 5.61
CA GLY A 53 21.50 -1.55 6.58
C GLY A 53 21.78 -0.32 7.45
N GLY A 54 22.30 -0.57 8.65
CA GLY A 54 22.79 0.44 9.58
C GLY A 54 22.41 0.17 11.03
N THR A 55 22.52 1.19 11.86
CA THR A 55 22.43 1.10 13.31
C THR A 55 21.17 1.78 13.80
N THR A 56 20.39 1.07 14.63
CA THR A 56 19.28 1.66 15.39
C THR A 56 19.65 1.65 16.88
N ALA A 57 19.70 2.84 17.49
CA ALA A 57 19.86 3.01 18.93
C ALA A 57 18.51 3.27 19.60
N TYR A 58 18.19 2.54 20.65
CA TYR A 58 17.03 2.73 21.52
C TYR A 58 17.49 3.32 22.85
N ILE A 59 16.97 4.49 23.19
CA ILE A 59 17.34 5.27 24.38
C ILE A 59 16.11 5.34 25.29
N GLN A 60 16.23 4.85 26.52
CA GLN A 60 15.14 4.82 27.51
C GLN A 60 15.56 5.53 28.80
N ASN A 61 14.57 5.79 29.67
CA ASN A 61 14.75 6.36 31.01
C ASN A 61 15.28 7.81 31.08
N VAL A 62 15.22 8.57 29.99
CA VAL A 62 15.60 9.99 29.97
C VAL A 62 14.58 10.79 29.18
N THR A 63 14.34 12.04 29.56
CA THR A 63 13.59 12.99 28.73
C THR A 63 14.59 13.75 27.87
N LEU A 64 14.48 13.59 26.55
CA LEU A 64 15.37 14.19 25.57
C LEU A 64 14.60 15.20 24.74
N ASP A 65 15.25 16.31 24.39
CA ASP A 65 14.78 17.13 23.28
C ASP A 65 15.30 16.51 21.97
N ILE A 66 14.36 16.11 21.12
CA ILE A 66 14.63 15.45 19.84
C ILE A 66 15.52 16.34 18.97
N LYS A 67 15.24 17.65 18.91
CA LYS A 67 15.96 18.57 18.03
C LYS A 67 17.40 18.77 18.49
N VAL A 68 17.60 18.89 19.80
CA VAL A 68 18.95 19.02 20.38
C VAL A 68 19.77 17.78 20.07
N LEU A 69 19.21 16.59 20.31
CA LEU A 69 19.90 15.33 20.03
C LEU A 69 20.21 15.17 18.54
N GLU A 70 19.27 15.52 17.66
CA GLU A 70 19.44 15.46 16.22
C GLU A 70 20.53 16.43 15.73
N ASP A 71 20.53 17.69 16.21
CA ASP A 71 21.57 18.68 15.91
C ASP A 71 22.95 18.25 16.38
N ASP A 72 23.02 17.63 17.56
CA ASP A 72 24.28 17.14 18.13
C ASP A 72 24.84 15.95 17.35
N LEU A 73 23.96 15.03 16.94
CA LEU A 73 24.34 13.89 16.10
C LEU A 73 24.76 14.38 14.71
N GLN A 74 24.06 15.33 14.11
CA GLN A 74 24.44 15.91 12.82
C GLN A 74 25.77 16.66 12.90
N LYS A 75 26.12 17.33 14.01
CA LYS A 75 27.43 18.00 14.15
C LYS A 75 28.60 17.04 14.31
N ASN A 76 28.38 15.88 14.93
CA ASN A 76 29.45 14.90 15.18
C ASN A 76 29.59 13.88 14.04
N PHE A 77 28.53 13.63 13.27
CA PHE A 77 28.47 12.62 12.22
C PHE A 77 28.09 13.23 10.85
N SER A 78 28.58 14.45 10.57
CA SER A 78 28.25 15.46 9.54
C SER A 78 27.88 15.04 8.11
N ASP A 79 27.98 13.77 7.74
CA ASP A 79 27.69 13.24 6.39
C ASP A 79 26.55 12.21 6.35
N SER A 80 25.82 12.00 7.43
CA SER A 80 24.85 10.91 7.55
C SER A 80 23.44 11.42 7.87
N GLU A 81 22.44 10.96 7.11
CA GLU A 81 21.02 11.17 7.43
C GLU A 81 20.66 10.40 8.72
N ILE A 82 20.87 11.04 9.87
CA ILE A 82 20.47 10.51 11.16
C ILE A 82 19.05 10.97 11.44
N THR A 83 18.15 10.01 11.71
CA THR A 83 16.76 10.32 12.06
C THR A 83 16.52 10.00 13.53
N VAL A 84 16.04 10.97 14.30
CA VAL A 84 15.64 10.76 15.70
C VAL A 84 14.11 10.77 15.80
N ARG A 85 13.53 9.73 16.40
CA ARG A 85 12.08 9.61 16.61
C ARG A 85 11.76 9.21 18.04
N LYS A 86 10.71 9.80 18.62
CA LYS A 86 10.19 9.37 19.92
C LYS A 86 9.08 8.33 19.74
N SER A 87 9.19 7.23 20.47
CA SER A 87 8.22 6.15 20.54
C SER A 87 7.84 5.90 22.01
N GLY A 88 6.84 6.64 22.49
CA GLY A 88 6.38 6.56 23.88
C GLY A 88 7.43 7.08 24.85
N THR A 89 7.94 6.19 25.70
CA THR A 89 9.00 6.47 26.68
C THR A 89 10.41 6.26 26.12
N GLU A 90 10.53 5.83 24.87
CA GLU A 90 11.80 5.51 24.23
C GLU A 90 12.10 6.47 23.07
N TYR A 91 13.38 6.75 22.84
CA TYR A 91 13.86 7.48 21.67
C TYR A 91 14.63 6.52 20.77
N ARG A 92 14.29 6.53 19.49
CA ARG A 92 14.92 5.74 18.44
C ARG A 92 15.78 6.64 17.59
N VAL A 93 17.07 6.33 17.51
CA VAL A 93 18.04 6.98 16.63
C VAL A 93 18.37 6.00 15.51
N GLU A 94 18.10 6.38 14.26
CA GLU A 94 18.47 5.62 13.06
C GLU A 94 19.68 6.27 12.42
N ALA A 95 20.75 5.49 12.24
CA ALA A 95 22.04 5.93 11.68
C ALA A 95 22.49 4.96 10.58
N PRO A 96 22.99 5.44 9.43
CA PRO A 96 23.42 4.57 8.33
C PRO A 96 24.58 3.64 8.73
N ALA A 97 24.80 2.58 7.96
CA ALA A 97 25.85 1.60 8.20
C ALA A 97 27.29 2.15 8.10
N SER A 98 27.47 3.37 7.61
CA SER A 98 28.74 4.10 7.63
C SER A 98 29.17 4.51 9.03
N ILE A 99 28.22 4.66 9.97
CA ILE A 99 28.50 5.01 11.36
C ILE A 99 28.74 3.75 12.18
N ASP A 100 29.87 3.69 12.87
CA ASP A 100 30.16 2.59 13.76
C ASP A 100 29.16 2.52 14.92
N SER A 101 28.64 1.32 15.15
CA SER A 101 27.58 1.11 16.13
C SER A 101 28.07 1.32 17.58
N VAL A 102 29.35 1.09 17.86
CA VAL A 102 29.95 1.31 19.17
C VAL A 102 30.20 2.79 19.39
N GLU A 103 30.75 3.48 18.39
CA GLU A 103 30.96 4.93 18.44
C GLU A 103 29.65 5.69 18.70
N LEU A 104 28.57 5.32 18.01
CA LEU A 104 27.24 5.89 18.24
C LEU A 104 26.75 5.63 19.68
N LYS A 105 27.00 4.43 20.22
CA LYS A 105 26.63 4.07 21.60
C LYS A 105 27.36 4.97 22.60
N ASP A 106 28.66 5.07 22.45
CA ASP A 106 29.54 5.74 23.40
C ASP A 106 29.26 7.24 23.38
N PHE A 107 28.97 7.81 22.21
CA PHE A 107 28.48 9.18 22.10
C PHE A 107 27.20 9.40 22.90
N ILE A 108 26.18 8.54 22.72
CA ILE A 108 24.90 8.69 23.43
C ILE A 108 25.08 8.50 24.95
N VAL A 109 25.83 7.50 25.38
CA VAL A 109 26.06 7.21 26.80
C VAL A 109 26.88 8.31 27.48
N SER A 110 27.89 8.86 26.81
CA SER A 110 28.69 9.97 27.36
C SER A 110 27.85 11.22 27.60
N LYS A 111 26.90 11.50 26.71
CA LYS A 111 26.00 12.65 26.82
C LYS A 111 24.85 12.43 27.78
N TYR A 112 24.35 11.19 27.86
CA TYR A 112 23.22 10.81 28.70
C TYR A 112 23.58 9.58 29.56
N PRO A 113 24.38 9.76 30.63
CA PRO A 113 24.88 8.64 31.44
C PRO A 113 23.76 7.89 32.19
N ASN A 114 22.61 8.54 32.42
CA ASN A 114 21.44 7.92 33.04
C ASN A 114 20.52 7.20 32.05
N ALA A 115 20.81 7.27 30.74
CA ALA A 115 20.00 6.62 29.73
C ALA A 115 20.33 5.14 29.62
N LYS A 116 19.29 4.31 29.50
CA LYS A 116 19.46 2.92 29.09
C LYS A 116 19.52 2.88 27.56
N VAL A 117 20.70 2.62 27.02
CA VAL A 117 20.95 2.57 25.56
C VAL A 117 21.08 1.12 25.11
N SER A 118 20.21 0.70 24.18
CA SER A 118 20.31 -0.56 23.46
C SER A 118 20.59 -0.29 21.98
N ILE A 119 21.39 -1.13 21.33
CA ILE A 119 21.72 -0.97 19.92
C ILE A 119 21.36 -2.23 19.16
N GLN A 120 20.78 -2.02 17.99
CA GLN A 120 20.51 -3.03 17.00
C GLN A 120 21.22 -2.64 15.71
N TYR A 121 22.22 -3.43 15.32
CA TYR A 121 22.94 -3.26 14.07
C TYR A 121 22.40 -4.22 13.00
N MET A 122 22.22 -3.70 11.79
CA MET A 122 21.81 -4.45 10.60
C MET A 122 22.92 -4.29 9.55
N GLY A 123 23.56 -5.39 9.16
CA GLY A 123 24.60 -5.36 8.12
C GLY A 123 24.02 -4.99 6.74
N PRO A 124 24.73 -4.22 5.90
CA PRO A 124 24.29 -3.89 4.53
C PRO A 124 23.99 -5.11 3.67
N THR A 125 24.78 -6.19 3.83
CA THR A 125 24.58 -7.46 3.13
C THR A 125 23.23 -8.09 3.49
N LEU A 126 22.94 -8.19 4.79
CA LEU A 126 21.66 -8.70 5.28
C LEU A 126 20.49 -7.84 4.80
N GLY A 127 20.62 -6.52 4.82
CA GLY A 127 19.60 -5.60 4.29
C GLY A 127 19.33 -5.82 2.80
N SER A 128 20.38 -6.00 2.00
CA SER A 128 20.27 -6.29 0.57
C SER A 128 19.62 -7.65 0.27
N ASP A 129 19.90 -8.66 1.11
CA ASP A 129 19.27 -9.98 1.02
C ASP A 129 17.78 -9.89 1.37
N LEU A 130 17.43 -9.20 2.46
CA LEU A 130 16.04 -8.95 2.86
C LEU A 130 15.26 -8.20 1.79
N ARG A 131 15.87 -7.18 1.17
CA ARG A 131 15.27 -6.46 0.04
C ARG A 131 15.00 -7.38 -1.14
N THR A 132 15.95 -8.23 -1.49
CA THR A 132 15.79 -9.19 -2.59
C THR A 132 14.69 -10.21 -2.29
N GLN A 133 14.66 -10.72 -1.05
CA GLN A 133 13.60 -11.61 -0.58
C GLN A 133 12.22 -10.94 -0.59
N ALA A 134 12.13 -9.68 -0.18
CA ALA A 134 10.89 -8.91 -0.20
C ALA A 134 10.34 -8.73 -1.63
N VAL A 135 11.20 -8.39 -2.59
CA VAL A 135 10.82 -8.28 -4.00
C VAL A 135 10.34 -9.62 -4.54
N ARG A 136 11.04 -10.73 -4.21
CA ARG A 136 10.62 -12.08 -4.59
C ARG A 136 9.28 -12.46 -3.95
N ALA A 137 9.07 -12.13 -2.68
CA ALA A 137 7.83 -12.40 -1.96
C ALA A 137 6.64 -11.67 -2.60
N LEU A 138 6.78 -10.38 -2.93
CA LEU A 138 5.75 -9.62 -3.66
C LEU A 138 5.46 -10.23 -5.03
N PHE A 139 6.50 -10.64 -5.76
CA PHE A 139 6.34 -11.29 -7.06
C PHE A 139 5.60 -12.63 -6.97
N TYR A 140 5.97 -13.50 -6.03
CA TYR A 140 5.29 -14.78 -5.81
C TYR A 140 3.86 -14.60 -5.32
N ALA A 141 3.60 -13.62 -4.44
CA ALA A 141 2.25 -13.28 -4.00
C ALA A 141 1.37 -12.85 -5.19
N PHE A 142 1.92 -12.03 -6.10
CA PHE A 142 1.21 -11.59 -7.30
C PHE A 142 0.92 -12.74 -8.27
N ILE A 143 1.87 -13.65 -8.47
CA ILE A 143 1.64 -14.86 -9.29
C ILE A 143 0.58 -15.76 -8.65
N GLY A 144 0.70 -16.05 -7.35
CA GLY A 144 -0.27 -16.87 -6.64
C GLY A 144 -1.68 -16.30 -6.73
N MET A 145 -1.80 -14.99 -6.52
CA MET A 145 -3.04 -14.24 -6.72
C MET A 145 -3.60 -14.41 -8.15
N ALA A 146 -2.78 -14.20 -9.18
CA ALA A 146 -3.22 -14.32 -10.58
C ALA A 146 -3.73 -15.74 -10.90
N ILE A 147 -3.05 -16.77 -10.39
CA ILE A 147 -3.46 -18.18 -10.54
C ILE A 147 -4.82 -18.40 -9.88
N VAL A 148 -5.00 -17.96 -8.62
CA VAL A 148 -6.26 -18.12 -7.89
C VAL A 148 -7.41 -17.46 -8.64
N VAL A 149 -7.24 -16.20 -9.07
CA VAL A 149 -8.26 -15.46 -9.81
C VAL A 149 -8.60 -16.17 -11.13
N PHE A 150 -7.59 -16.66 -11.85
CA PHE A 150 -7.80 -17.40 -13.09
C PHE A 150 -8.61 -18.69 -12.86
N ILE A 151 -8.29 -19.47 -11.82
CA ILE A 151 -9.00 -20.72 -11.49
C ILE A 151 -10.46 -20.45 -11.10
N VAL A 152 -10.72 -19.36 -10.37
CA VAL A 152 -12.06 -19.00 -9.87
C VAL A 152 -13.00 -18.57 -11.00
N PHE A 153 -12.51 -17.75 -11.93
CA PHE A 153 -13.37 -17.20 -12.99
C PHE A 153 -13.32 -17.95 -14.30
N ARG A 154 -12.17 -18.52 -14.69
CA ARG A 154 -11.96 -19.22 -15.96
C ARG A 154 -12.38 -18.41 -17.20
N ILE A 155 -12.45 -17.09 -17.09
CA ILE A 155 -12.81 -16.16 -18.18
C ILE A 155 -11.69 -15.11 -18.27
N PRO A 156 -11.08 -14.90 -19.44
CA PRO A 156 -9.88 -14.08 -19.56
C PRO A 156 -10.11 -12.60 -19.21
N TYR A 157 -11.21 -11.99 -19.67
CA TYR A 157 -11.43 -10.55 -19.47
C TYR A 157 -11.63 -10.16 -17.99
N PRO A 158 -12.51 -10.80 -17.20
CA PRO A 158 -12.62 -10.52 -15.77
C PRO A 158 -11.32 -10.80 -15.01
N THR A 159 -10.61 -11.89 -15.34
CA THR A 159 -9.34 -12.21 -14.69
C THR A 159 -8.30 -11.11 -14.92
N ILE A 160 -8.14 -10.64 -16.16
CA ILE A 160 -7.21 -9.55 -16.47
C ILE A 160 -7.61 -8.26 -15.74
N ALA A 161 -8.91 -7.97 -15.65
CA ALA A 161 -9.41 -6.78 -14.95
C ALA A 161 -9.06 -6.79 -13.46
N VAL A 162 -9.24 -7.93 -12.80
CA VAL A 162 -8.89 -8.13 -11.38
C VAL A 162 -7.37 -8.00 -11.17
N ILE A 163 -6.57 -8.69 -11.98
CA ILE A 163 -5.11 -8.67 -11.89
C ILE A 163 -4.58 -7.25 -12.08
N PHE A 164 -5.07 -6.53 -13.09
CA PHE A 164 -4.66 -5.16 -13.36
C PHE A 164 -5.08 -4.20 -12.25
N SER A 165 -6.30 -4.35 -11.71
CA SER A 165 -6.78 -3.56 -10.57
C SER A 165 -5.84 -3.72 -9.37
N ALA A 166 -5.52 -4.96 -9.00
CA ALA A 166 -4.62 -5.25 -7.90
C ALA A 166 -3.18 -4.74 -8.14
N SER A 167 -2.66 -4.83 -9.37
CA SER A 167 -1.36 -4.20 -9.71
C SER A 167 -1.39 -2.70 -9.52
N SER A 168 -2.47 -2.05 -9.98
CA SER A 168 -2.66 -0.60 -9.88
C SER A 168 -2.68 -0.16 -8.41
N ASP A 169 -3.32 -0.93 -7.53
CA ASP A 169 -3.35 -0.66 -6.09
C ASP A 169 -1.95 -0.60 -5.48
N ILE A 170 -1.10 -1.60 -5.75
CA ILE A 170 0.26 -1.63 -5.22
C ILE A 170 1.10 -0.46 -5.75
N VAL A 171 1.04 -0.20 -7.05
CA VAL A 171 1.86 0.85 -7.70
C VAL A 171 1.48 2.24 -7.19
N ILE A 172 0.18 2.54 -7.14
CA ILE A 172 -0.28 3.84 -6.64
C ILE A 172 0.00 3.98 -5.14
N THR A 173 -0.17 2.91 -4.36
CA THR A 173 0.15 2.94 -2.93
C THR A 173 1.65 3.18 -2.70
N ALA A 174 2.52 2.51 -3.46
CA ALA A 174 3.97 2.73 -3.42
C ALA A 174 4.31 4.20 -3.77
N PHE A 175 3.67 4.75 -4.79
CA PHE A 175 3.82 6.17 -5.14
C PHE A 175 3.42 7.10 -3.98
N LEU A 176 2.29 6.83 -3.33
CA LEU A 176 1.84 7.61 -2.17
C LEU A 176 2.78 7.47 -0.97
N MET A 177 3.38 6.29 -0.76
CA MET A 177 4.41 6.11 0.27
C MET A 177 5.59 7.04 0.04
N TYR A 178 6.08 7.11 -1.21
CA TYR A 178 7.14 8.05 -1.57
C TYR A 178 6.74 9.50 -1.30
N LEU A 179 5.55 9.92 -1.75
CA LEU A 179 5.07 11.28 -1.60
C LEU A 179 4.91 11.71 -0.13
N LEU A 180 4.50 10.77 0.73
CA LEU A 180 4.28 10.99 2.17
C LEU A 180 5.53 10.71 3.02
N GLY A 181 6.67 10.36 2.40
CA GLY A 181 7.91 10.05 3.11
C GLY A 181 7.83 8.77 3.96
N ILE A 182 6.90 7.86 3.66
CA ILE A 182 6.79 6.56 4.34
C ILE A 182 7.87 5.65 3.76
N LYS A 183 8.81 5.22 4.62
CA LYS A 183 9.92 4.34 4.22
C LYS A 183 9.41 2.92 3.99
N LEU A 184 10.01 2.22 3.02
CA LEU A 184 9.78 0.80 2.81
C LEU A 184 10.59 -0.01 3.84
N THR A 185 9.90 -0.49 4.87
CA THR A 185 10.38 -1.41 5.92
C THR A 185 9.78 -2.81 5.74
N LEU A 186 10.25 -3.81 6.48
CA LEU A 186 9.62 -5.15 6.47
C LEU A 186 8.14 -5.07 6.87
N GLY A 187 7.79 -4.20 7.82
CA GLY A 187 6.40 -3.95 8.21
C GLY A 187 5.56 -3.42 7.05
N THR A 188 6.03 -2.38 6.34
CA THR A 188 5.28 -1.85 5.20
C THR A 188 5.21 -2.82 4.02
N ILE A 189 6.20 -3.70 3.84
CA ILE A 189 6.13 -4.79 2.86
C ILE A 189 5.02 -5.78 3.23
N ALA A 190 4.91 -6.15 4.51
CA ALA A 190 3.82 -6.98 4.99
C ALA A 190 2.45 -6.30 4.78
N ALA A 191 2.37 -4.98 5.01
CA ALA A 191 1.17 -4.20 4.70
C ALA A 191 0.81 -4.24 3.20
N LEU A 192 1.78 -4.11 2.29
CA LEU A 192 1.54 -4.25 0.85
C LEU A 192 1.07 -5.67 0.46
N LEU A 193 1.59 -6.71 1.09
CA LEU A 193 1.14 -8.10 0.88
C LEU A 193 -0.31 -8.30 1.37
N ILE A 194 -0.66 -7.74 2.52
CA ILE A 194 -2.04 -7.75 3.04
C ILE A 194 -2.97 -6.98 2.08
N LEU A 195 -2.52 -5.84 1.54
CA LEU A 195 -3.27 -5.05 0.57
C LEU A 195 -3.59 -5.85 -0.70
N ILE A 196 -2.66 -6.66 -1.21
CA ILE A 196 -2.94 -7.56 -2.35
C ILE A 196 -4.14 -8.47 -2.04
N GLY A 197 -4.18 -9.05 -0.84
CA GLY A 197 -5.28 -9.91 -0.41
C GLY A 197 -6.63 -9.16 -0.38
N TYR A 198 -6.66 -7.98 0.24
CA TYR A 198 -7.87 -7.16 0.31
C TYR A 198 -8.37 -6.72 -1.06
N SER A 199 -7.47 -6.22 -1.92
CA SER A 199 -7.83 -5.81 -3.28
C SER A 199 -8.48 -6.95 -4.06
N VAL A 200 -7.89 -8.15 -3.99
CA VAL A 200 -8.39 -9.31 -4.72
C VAL A 200 -9.73 -9.78 -4.17
N ASP A 201 -9.96 -9.72 -2.85
CA ASP A 201 -11.25 -10.04 -2.24
C ASP A 201 -12.38 -9.12 -2.75
N SER A 202 -12.16 -7.81 -2.70
CA SER A 202 -13.08 -6.79 -3.24
C SER A 202 -13.39 -7.03 -4.72
N ASN A 203 -12.34 -7.30 -5.51
CA ASN A 203 -12.46 -7.55 -6.95
C ASN A 203 -13.16 -8.89 -7.27
N ILE A 204 -12.93 -9.93 -6.47
CA ILE A 204 -13.62 -11.23 -6.61
C ILE A 204 -15.10 -11.10 -6.26
N LEU A 205 -15.43 -10.38 -5.19
CA LEU A 205 -16.81 -10.10 -4.78
C LEU A 205 -17.58 -9.41 -5.92
N LEU A 206 -17.04 -8.30 -6.44
CA LEU A 206 -17.63 -7.56 -7.55
C LEU A 206 -17.85 -8.46 -8.76
N THR A 207 -16.80 -9.16 -9.18
CA THR A 207 -16.83 -10.02 -10.37
C THR A 207 -17.86 -11.15 -10.21
N THR A 208 -17.90 -11.80 -9.04
CA THR A 208 -18.85 -12.88 -8.75
C THR A 208 -20.29 -12.39 -8.77
N LYS A 209 -20.59 -11.24 -8.16
CA LYS A 209 -21.94 -10.63 -8.19
C LYS A 209 -22.33 -10.26 -9.62
N CYS A 210 -21.39 -9.75 -10.42
CA CYS A 210 -21.58 -9.34 -11.81
C CYS A 210 -21.65 -10.49 -12.83
N LEU A 211 -21.11 -11.67 -12.52
CA LEU A 211 -21.20 -12.84 -13.41
C LEU A 211 -22.30 -13.83 -13.01
N LYS A 212 -22.45 -14.19 -11.73
CA LYS A 212 -23.31 -15.33 -11.30
C LYS A 212 -24.76 -14.99 -10.95
N ARG A 213 -25.06 -13.76 -10.53
CA ARG A 213 -26.45 -13.33 -10.19
C ARG A 213 -27.31 -13.05 -11.43
N ARG A 214 -28.64 -13.08 -11.28
CA ARG A 214 -29.58 -12.60 -12.30
C ARG A 214 -29.95 -11.13 -12.04
N GLY A 215 -30.48 -10.44 -13.04
CA GLY A 215 -30.89 -9.03 -12.94
C GLY A 215 -30.09 -8.10 -13.84
N GLU A 216 -30.41 -6.81 -13.78
CA GLU A 216 -29.75 -5.79 -14.59
C GLU A 216 -28.29 -5.57 -14.17
N THR A 217 -27.41 -5.30 -15.14
CA THR A 217 -25.98 -5.11 -14.89
C THR A 217 -25.70 -4.01 -13.87
N ASN A 218 -26.39 -2.87 -13.96
CA ASN A 218 -26.18 -1.75 -13.05
C ASN A 218 -26.61 -2.10 -11.62
N GLU A 219 -27.76 -2.75 -11.45
CA GLU A 219 -28.26 -3.17 -10.13
C GLU A 219 -27.28 -4.14 -9.45
N ARG A 220 -26.72 -5.08 -10.22
CA ARG A 220 -25.73 -6.04 -9.71
C ARG A 220 -24.45 -5.37 -9.24
N ILE A 221 -23.95 -4.38 -9.99
CA ILE A 221 -22.78 -3.59 -9.61
C ILE A 221 -23.08 -2.77 -8.35
N ARG A 222 -24.23 -2.09 -8.29
CA ARG A 222 -24.64 -1.29 -7.12
C ARG A 222 -24.77 -2.14 -5.86
N ASN A 223 -25.37 -3.33 -5.97
CA ASN A 223 -25.48 -4.26 -4.86
C ASN A 223 -24.12 -4.81 -4.41
N ALA A 224 -23.21 -5.08 -5.34
CA ALA A 224 -21.84 -5.46 -5.00
C ALA A 224 -21.11 -4.32 -4.28
N MET A 225 -21.27 -3.09 -4.77
CA MET A 225 -20.66 -1.89 -4.21
C MET A 225 -21.11 -1.62 -2.79
N LYS A 226 -22.41 -1.71 -2.49
CA LYS A 226 -22.92 -1.57 -1.12
C LYS A 226 -22.22 -2.54 -0.16
N THR A 227 -22.13 -3.82 -0.54
CA THR A 227 -21.46 -4.82 0.29
C THR A 227 -19.97 -4.52 0.44
N GLY A 228 -19.26 -4.31 -0.68
CA GLY A 228 -17.81 -4.15 -0.65
C GLY A 228 -17.33 -2.84 -0.04
N LEU A 229 -18.04 -1.73 -0.25
CA LEU A 229 -17.74 -0.46 0.43
C LEU A 229 -17.96 -0.58 1.94
N THR A 230 -18.97 -1.31 2.40
CA THR A 230 -19.20 -1.52 3.85
C THR A 230 -18.06 -2.31 4.48
N MET A 231 -17.61 -3.40 3.83
CA MET A 231 -16.47 -4.19 4.32
C MET A 231 -15.19 -3.37 4.32
N THR A 232 -14.88 -2.69 3.21
CA THR A 232 -13.64 -1.90 3.07
C THR A 232 -13.62 -0.72 4.04
N SER A 233 -14.74 -0.03 4.23
CA SER A 233 -14.86 1.10 5.17
C SER A 233 -14.62 0.65 6.62
N THR A 234 -15.08 -0.55 6.98
CA THR A 234 -14.84 -1.11 8.31
C THR A 234 -13.34 -1.37 8.53
N THR A 235 -12.66 -1.93 7.53
CA THR A 235 -11.20 -2.13 7.58
C THR A 235 -10.45 -0.81 7.63
N ILE A 236 -10.83 0.18 6.81
CA ILE A 236 -10.24 1.53 6.85
C ILE A 236 -10.39 2.14 8.24
N ALA A 237 -11.59 2.06 8.84
CA ALA A 237 -11.81 2.57 10.20
C ALA A 237 -10.87 1.89 11.21
N ALA A 238 -10.70 0.57 11.14
CA ALA A 238 -9.77 -0.16 12.00
C ALA A 238 -8.31 0.28 11.78
N MET A 239 -7.89 0.49 10.53
CA MET A 239 -6.53 0.97 10.21
C MET A 239 -6.30 2.41 10.66
N VAL A 240 -7.30 3.28 10.58
CA VAL A 240 -7.23 4.64 11.11
C VAL A 240 -7.10 4.62 12.64
N VAL A 241 -7.88 3.78 13.33
CA VAL A 241 -7.73 3.59 14.78
C VAL A 241 -6.34 3.09 15.13
N MET A 242 -5.83 2.09 14.39
CA MET A 242 -4.47 1.59 14.56
C MET A 242 -3.42 2.70 14.35
N PHE A 243 -3.58 3.54 13.32
CA PHE A 243 -2.69 4.66 13.04
C PHE A 243 -2.65 5.66 14.20
N VAL A 244 -3.81 6.03 14.75
CA VAL A 244 -3.90 6.99 15.86
C VAL A 244 -3.34 6.40 17.16
N VAL A 245 -3.71 5.17 17.50
CA VAL A 245 -3.25 4.50 18.73
C VAL A 245 -1.75 4.21 18.68
N CYS A 246 -1.24 3.84 17.51
CA CYS A 246 0.17 3.48 17.32
C CYS A 246 1.03 4.65 16.85
N ILE A 247 0.60 5.91 17.00
CA ILE A 247 1.36 7.08 16.51
C ILE A 247 2.80 7.13 17.02
N GLN A 248 3.01 6.56 18.22
CA GLN A 248 4.31 6.45 18.86
C GLN A 248 5.13 5.27 18.31
N THR A 249 4.52 4.17 17.92
CA THR A 249 5.21 2.97 17.41
C THR A 249 5.42 3.10 15.89
N PRO A 250 6.61 3.48 15.38
CA PRO A 250 6.76 3.93 13.99
C PRO A 250 6.41 2.83 12.98
N ILE A 251 6.77 1.58 13.28
CA ILE A 251 6.50 0.42 12.41
C ILE A 251 4.99 0.22 12.23
N LEU A 252 4.23 0.16 13.33
CA LEU A 252 2.78 -0.07 13.29
C LEU A 252 2.05 1.13 12.67
N LYS A 253 2.49 2.35 12.98
CA LYS A 253 1.97 3.57 12.35
C LYS A 253 2.13 3.54 10.83
N ASP A 254 3.33 3.22 10.35
CA ASP A 254 3.62 3.21 8.92
C ASP A 254 2.87 2.07 8.21
N MET A 255 2.72 0.90 8.85
CA MET A 255 1.86 -0.19 8.36
C MET A 255 0.39 0.24 8.22
N ALA A 256 -0.15 0.87 9.26
CA ALA A 256 -1.53 1.36 9.27
C ALA A 256 -1.77 2.44 8.21
N ALA A 257 -0.80 3.34 8.02
CA ALA A 257 -0.85 4.36 6.97
C ALA A 257 -0.87 3.72 5.57
N VAL A 258 0.03 2.77 5.30
CA VAL A 258 0.09 2.06 4.01
C VAL A 258 -1.21 1.31 3.72
N LEU A 259 -1.76 0.59 4.70
CA LEU A 259 -3.03 -0.11 4.53
C LEU A 259 -4.20 0.85 4.32
N THR A 260 -4.26 1.95 5.08
CA THR A 260 -5.32 2.95 4.92
C THR A 260 -5.30 3.55 3.52
N LEU A 261 -4.12 3.99 3.05
CA LEU A 261 -3.95 4.57 1.71
C LEU A 261 -4.29 3.54 0.63
N GLY A 262 -3.77 2.32 0.78
CA GLY A 262 -4.01 1.25 -0.17
C GLY A 262 -5.48 0.88 -0.31
N LEU A 263 -6.22 0.80 0.80
CA LEU A 263 -7.65 0.50 0.78
C LEU A 263 -8.48 1.62 0.15
N VAL A 264 -8.08 2.89 0.32
CA VAL A 264 -8.72 4.02 -0.38
C VAL A 264 -8.51 3.92 -1.88
N ILE A 265 -7.31 3.54 -2.31
CA ILE A 265 -6.99 3.29 -3.73
C ILE A 265 -7.73 2.06 -4.26
N ASP A 266 -7.86 0.98 -3.48
CA ASP A 266 -8.64 -0.21 -3.85
C ASP A 266 -10.10 0.15 -4.14
N ILE A 267 -10.73 0.98 -3.30
CA ILE A 267 -12.09 1.47 -3.56
C ILE A 267 -12.17 2.11 -4.95
N MET A 268 -11.23 2.99 -5.27
CA MET A 268 -11.20 3.66 -6.57
C MET A 268 -10.99 2.66 -7.72
N ASN A 269 -9.95 1.82 -7.66
CA ASN A 269 -9.62 0.88 -8.74
C ASN A 269 -10.71 -0.19 -8.90
N THR A 270 -11.21 -0.80 -7.83
CA THR A 270 -12.25 -1.82 -7.89
C THR A 270 -13.56 -1.26 -8.47
N TRP A 271 -14.07 -0.15 -7.92
CA TRP A 271 -15.40 0.35 -8.26
C TRP A 271 -15.45 1.26 -9.49
N MET A 272 -14.32 1.82 -9.93
CA MET A 272 -14.24 2.61 -11.16
C MET A 272 -13.60 1.80 -12.29
N PHE A 273 -12.42 1.24 -12.07
CA PHE A 273 -11.68 0.54 -13.13
C PHE A 273 -12.25 -0.87 -13.40
N ASN A 274 -12.23 -1.78 -12.41
CA ASN A 274 -12.70 -3.16 -12.63
C ASN A 274 -14.21 -3.19 -12.95
N ALA A 275 -15.04 -2.46 -12.19
CA ALA A 275 -16.47 -2.35 -12.49
C ALA A 275 -16.75 -1.78 -13.89
N GLY A 276 -15.93 -0.82 -14.34
CA GLY A 276 -15.99 -0.27 -15.70
C GLY A 276 -15.75 -1.34 -16.77
N ILE A 277 -14.68 -2.14 -16.61
CA ILE A 277 -14.35 -3.24 -17.53
C ILE A 277 -15.46 -4.31 -17.53
N LEU A 278 -15.95 -4.70 -16.35
CA LEU A 278 -17.03 -5.69 -16.23
C LEU A 278 -18.33 -5.20 -16.87
N LYS A 279 -18.70 -3.94 -16.66
CA LYS A 279 -19.87 -3.32 -17.30
C LYS A 279 -19.74 -3.37 -18.82
N TRP A 280 -18.58 -3.01 -19.37
CA TRP A 280 -18.32 -3.10 -20.80
C TRP A 280 -18.44 -4.53 -21.33
N TYR A 281 -17.82 -5.50 -20.64
CA TYR A 281 -17.83 -6.90 -21.02
C TYR A 281 -19.27 -7.46 -21.07
N LEU A 282 -20.06 -7.24 -20.03
CA LEU A 282 -21.43 -7.72 -19.93
C LEU A 282 -22.37 -7.10 -20.99
N LEU A 283 -22.22 -5.79 -21.27
CA LEU A 283 -23.00 -5.12 -22.32
C LEU A 283 -22.66 -5.66 -23.71
N LYS A 284 -21.38 -5.94 -23.98
CA LYS A 284 -20.91 -6.54 -25.23
C LYS A 284 -21.47 -7.95 -25.40
N GLU A 285 -21.49 -8.76 -24.35
CA GLU A 285 -22.02 -10.12 -24.38
C GLU A 285 -23.54 -10.15 -24.58
N SER A 286 -24.28 -9.28 -23.89
CA SER A 286 -25.73 -9.11 -24.07
C SER A 286 -26.09 -8.71 -25.51
N SER A 287 -25.33 -7.76 -26.08
CA SER A 287 -25.52 -7.31 -27.46
C SER A 287 -25.28 -8.43 -28.49
N LYS A 288 -24.24 -9.26 -28.28
CA LYS A 288 -23.98 -10.45 -29.11
C LYS A 288 -25.14 -11.44 -29.07
N LYS A 289 -25.67 -11.74 -27.87
CA LYS A 289 -26.82 -12.65 -27.71
C LYS A 289 -28.08 -12.13 -28.39
N LYS A 290 -28.35 -10.81 -28.34
CA LYS A 290 -29.48 -10.20 -29.04
C LYS A 290 -29.34 -10.28 -30.57
N ARG A 291 -28.15 -9.99 -31.11
CA ARG A 291 -27.88 -10.08 -32.56
C ARG A 291 -28.02 -11.52 -33.09
N PHE A 292 -27.55 -12.51 -32.34
CA PHE A 292 -27.71 -13.92 -32.70
C PHE A 292 -29.19 -14.33 -32.76
N LYS A 293 -30.01 -13.89 -31.79
CA LYS A 293 -31.46 -14.14 -31.81
C LYS A 293 -32.20 -13.42 -32.95
N ALA A 294 -31.70 -12.28 -33.40
CA ALA A 294 -32.33 -11.48 -34.46
C ALA A 294 -31.97 -11.97 -35.88
N GLY A 295 -30.77 -12.52 -36.09
CA GLY A 295 -30.32 -13.05 -37.39
C GLY A 295 -30.66 -14.53 -37.63
N GLY A 296 -31.30 -15.21 -36.66
CA GLY A 296 -31.80 -16.58 -36.79
C GLY A 296 -33.32 -16.66 -37.01
N ARG A 297 -33.94 -15.58 -37.49
CA ARG A 297 -35.35 -15.50 -37.92
C ARG A 297 -35.42 -15.19 -39.40
#